data_AF-F9ERI2-F1
#
_entry.id   AF-F9ERI2-F1
#
_cell.length_a   1.000
_cell.length_b   1.000
_cell.length_c   1.000
_cell.angle_alpha   90.00
_cell.angle_beta   90.00
_cell.angle_gamma   90.00
#
_symmetry.space_group_name_H-M   'P 1'
#
loop_
_entity.id
_entity.type
_entity.pdbx_description
1 polymer ?
#
loop_
_entity_poly.entity_id
_entity_poly.type
_entity_poly.pdbx_seq_one_letter_code
_entity_poly.pdbx_strand_id
1 'polypeptide(L)'
;MKQLLIMIFISATIGWITNWVAIKMLFRPHKEINFGLFKIQGLIPKRRAEIGSGIANIIQNELISVKDVISNIDREEFSKRLDSSIDKVLEKNLKAKVKEKFPVLQMFFTDRMAKDVSNTIKDIIMENQEKIFEIFSNYAEENINFEVIISD
;
A
#
# COMPACT_ATOMS: atom_id res chain seq x y z
N MET A 1 -23.25 59.99 -7.73
CA MET A 1 -23.74 58.64 -7.37
C MET A 1 -23.57 57.61 -8.48
N LYS A 2 -24.12 57.80 -9.69
CA LYS A 2 -24.04 56.81 -10.79
C LYS A 2 -22.61 56.40 -11.19
N GLN A 3 -21.66 57.34 -11.25
CA GLN A 3 -20.26 57.06 -11.59
C GLN A 3 -19.54 56.18 -10.57
N LEU A 4 -19.81 56.37 -9.26
CA LEU A 4 -19.21 55.56 -8.20
C LEU A 4 -19.69 54.11 -8.26
N LEU A 5 -20.98 53.90 -8.55
CA LEU A 5 -21.55 52.55 -8.70
C LEU A 5 -20.91 51.78 -9.87
N ILE A 6 -20.63 52.47 -10.98
CA ILE A 6 -19.95 51.87 -12.15
C ILE A 6 -18.52 51.47 -11.78
N MET A 7 -17.77 52.33 -11.08
CA MET A 7 -16.40 52.02 -10.67
C MET A 7 -16.33 50.84 -9.70
N ILE A 8 -17.25 50.77 -8.73
CA ILE A 8 -17.35 49.65 -7.79
C ILE A 8 -17.65 48.35 -8.55
N PHE A 9 -18.61 48.38 -9.48
CA PHE A 9 -18.97 47.20 -10.27
C PHE A 9 -17.79 46.68 -11.11
N ILE A 10 -17.10 47.56 -11.83
CA ILE A 10 -15.94 47.19 -12.65
C ILE A 10 -14.84 46.58 -11.77
N SER A 11 -14.54 47.21 -10.64
CA SER A 11 -13.51 46.72 -9.70
C SER A 11 -13.87 45.35 -9.14
N ALA A 12 -15.13 45.13 -8.77
CA ALA A 12 -15.63 43.85 -8.29
C ALA A 12 -15.57 42.76 -9.39
N THR A 13 -15.95 43.08 -10.62
CA THR A 13 -15.87 42.14 -11.75
C THR A 13 -14.43 41.75 -12.06
N ILE A 14 -13.49 42.71 -12.11
CA ILE A 14 -12.08 42.43 -12.36
C ILE A 14 -11.49 41.57 -11.23
N GLY A 15 -11.79 41.89 -9.98
CA GLY A 15 -11.35 41.10 -8.82
C GLY A 15 -11.87 39.66 -8.89
N TRP A 16 -13.16 39.49 -9.21
CA TRP A 16 -13.77 38.16 -9.34
C TRP A 16 -13.15 37.34 -10.47
N ILE A 17 -13.00 37.93 -11.66
CA ILE A 17 -12.41 37.24 -12.82
C ILE A 17 -10.96 36.85 -12.53
N THR A 18 -10.17 37.77 -11.96
CA THR A 18 -8.75 37.52 -11.67
C THR A 18 -8.59 36.39 -10.66
N ASN A 19 -9.40 36.38 -9.59
CA ASN A 19 -9.37 35.29 -8.60
C ASN A 19 -9.77 33.94 -9.21
N TRP A 20 -10.80 33.94 -10.07
CA TRP A 20 -11.22 32.74 -10.79
C TRP A 20 -10.10 32.19 -11.69
N VAL A 21 -9.41 33.07 -12.42
CA VAL A 21 -8.27 32.68 -13.26
C VAL A 21 -7.11 32.18 -12.40
N ALA A 22 -6.78 32.83 -11.29
CA ALA A 22 -5.71 32.43 -10.38
C ALA A 22 -5.93 31.02 -9.82
N ILE A 23 -7.14 30.73 -9.32
CA ILE A 23 -7.50 29.39 -8.84
C ILE A 23 -7.38 28.38 -9.99
N LYS A 24 -7.85 28.72 -11.20
CA LYS A 24 -7.74 27.83 -12.35
C LYS A 24 -6.28 27.55 -12.74
N MET A 25 -5.39 28.54 -12.63
CA MET A 25 -3.96 28.41 -12.91
C MET A 25 -3.19 27.62 -11.85
N LEU A 26 -3.71 27.48 -10.63
CA LEU A 26 -3.10 26.58 -9.63
C LEU A 26 -3.18 25.12 -10.09
N PHE A 27 -4.32 24.71 -10.66
CA PHE A 27 -4.60 23.32 -11.01
C PHE A 27 -4.38 22.98 -12.49
N ARG A 28 -4.50 23.95 -13.41
CA ARG A 28 -4.38 23.73 -14.86
C ARG A 28 -3.37 24.68 -15.50
N PRO A 29 -2.67 24.26 -16.58
CA PRO A 29 -2.77 22.96 -17.24
C PRO A 29 -2.03 21.85 -16.47
N HIS A 30 -2.59 20.64 -16.47
CA HIS A 30 -2.02 19.49 -15.74
C HIS A 30 -0.69 19.01 -16.36
N LYS A 31 -0.59 19.06 -17.70
CA LYS A 31 0.63 18.80 -18.44
C LYS A 31 1.30 20.11 -18.81
N GLU A 32 2.62 20.10 -18.85
CA GLU A 32 3.42 21.25 -19.27
C GLU A 32 3.09 21.63 -20.72
N ILE A 33 2.71 22.88 -20.95
CA ILE A 33 2.51 23.44 -22.29
C ILE A 33 3.73 24.27 -22.64
N ASN A 34 4.41 23.89 -23.71
CA ASN A 34 5.61 24.57 -24.19
C ASN A 34 5.25 25.58 -25.29
N PHE A 35 5.60 26.86 -25.08
CA PHE A 35 5.43 27.95 -26.05
C PHE A 35 6.78 28.37 -26.68
N GLY A 36 7.79 27.51 -26.63
CA GLY A 36 9.13 27.73 -27.16
C GLY A 36 10.05 28.43 -26.16
N LEU A 37 9.78 29.71 -25.85
CA LEU A 37 10.59 30.52 -24.94
C LEU A 37 10.20 30.37 -23.45
N PHE A 38 8.97 29.93 -23.20
CA PHE A 38 8.45 29.74 -21.85
C PHE A 38 7.55 28.52 -21.79
N LYS A 39 7.50 27.91 -20.61
CA LYS A 39 6.69 26.74 -20.34
C LYS A 39 5.67 27.08 -19.25
N ILE A 40 4.41 26.76 -19.52
CA ILE A 40 3.30 27.05 -18.61
C ILE A 40 2.75 25.72 -18.09
N GLN A 41 2.73 25.58 -16.78
CA GLN A 41 2.11 24.47 -16.08
C GLN A 41 1.43 24.99 -14.83
N GLY A 42 0.32 24.36 -14.42
CA GLY A 42 -0.29 24.70 -13.14
C GLY A 42 0.68 24.46 -11.98
N LEU A 43 0.62 25.31 -10.96
CA LEU A 43 1.58 25.27 -9.83
C LEU A 43 1.53 23.94 -9.07
N ILE A 44 0.33 23.40 -8.82
CA ILE A 44 0.16 22.14 -8.10
C ILE A 44 0.65 20.95 -8.94
N PRO A 45 0.22 20.76 -10.21
CA PRO A 45 0.76 19.71 -11.07
C PRO A 45 2.29 19.75 -11.21
N LYS A 46 2.88 20.95 -11.26
CA LYS A 46 4.33 21.15 -11.36
C LYS A 46 5.08 20.66 -10.11
N ARG A 47 4.48 20.80 -8.93
CA ARG A 47 5.04 20.40 -7.63
C ARG A 47 4.41 19.14 -7.05
N ARG A 48 3.72 18.34 -7.88
CA ARG A 48 2.98 17.15 -7.43
C ARG A 48 3.82 16.18 -6.60
N ALA A 49 5.09 16.00 -6.97
CA ALA A 49 6.00 15.09 -6.26
C ALA A 49 6.37 15.65 -4.88
N GLU A 50 6.74 16.93 -4.79
CA GLU A 50 7.05 17.62 -3.53
C GLU A 50 5.84 17.61 -2.58
N ILE A 51 4.65 17.90 -3.11
CA ILE A 51 3.39 17.89 -2.35
C ILE A 51 3.03 16.45 -1.95
N GLY A 52 3.21 15.48 -2.84
CA GLY A 52 2.95 14.06 -2.60
C GLY A 52 3.81 13.51 -1.46
N SER A 53 5.13 13.74 -1.50
CA SER A 53 6.04 13.39 -0.41
C SER A 53 5.65 14.05 0.91
N GLY A 54 5.31 15.34 0.90
CA GLY A 54 4.89 16.05 2.10
C GLY A 54 3.61 15.49 2.71
N ILE A 55 2.60 15.20 1.88
CA ILE A 55 1.35 14.55 2.31
C ILE A 55 1.61 13.14 2.81
N ALA A 56 2.43 12.36 2.11
CA ALA A 56 2.79 11.00 2.51
C ALA A 56 3.48 10.96 3.87
N ASN A 57 4.43 11.88 4.11
CA ASN A 57 5.12 12.00 5.38
C ASN A 57 4.16 12.37 6.53
N ILE A 58 3.19 13.27 6.29
CA ILE A 58 2.15 13.60 7.27
C ILE A 58 1.24 12.39 7.51
N ILE A 59 0.80 11.68 6.46
CA ILE A 59 -0.06 10.50 6.60
C ILE A 59 0.65 9.41 7.40
N GLN A 60 1.90 9.11 7.06
CA GLN A 60 2.71 8.08 7.70
C GLN A 60 2.97 8.39 9.18
N ASN A 61 3.22 9.67 9.52
CA ASN A 61 3.60 10.05 10.88
C ASN A 61 2.40 10.45 11.76
N GLU A 62 1.32 10.97 11.20
CA GLU A 62 0.20 11.55 11.97
C GLU A 62 -1.17 10.89 11.75
N LEU A 63 -1.39 10.10 10.69
CA LEU A 63 -2.72 9.56 10.37
C LEU A 63 -2.81 8.03 10.42
N ILE A 64 -1.85 7.29 9.87
CA ILE A 64 -1.87 5.82 9.83
C ILE A 64 -0.44 5.30 9.98
N SER A 65 -0.09 4.85 11.19
CA SER A 65 1.16 4.11 11.41
C SER A 65 1.03 2.69 10.86
N VAL A 66 2.07 2.20 10.18
CA VAL A 66 2.15 0.79 9.74
C VAL A 66 1.95 -0.16 10.93
N LYS A 67 2.51 0.22 12.08
CA LYS A 67 2.33 -0.50 13.34
C LYS A 67 0.87 -0.57 13.77
N ASP A 68 0.12 0.52 13.64
CA ASP A 68 -1.30 0.54 14.01
C ASP A 68 -2.10 -0.36 13.06
N VAL A 69 -1.81 -0.32 11.75
CA VAL A 69 -2.46 -1.21 10.77
C VAL A 69 -2.21 -2.67 11.10
N ILE A 70 -0.96 -3.03 11.38
CA ILE A 70 -0.58 -4.40 11.74
C ILE A 70 -1.21 -4.83 13.07
N SER A 71 -1.29 -3.92 14.05
CA SER A 71 -1.90 -4.19 15.35
C SER A 71 -3.42 -4.44 15.25
N ASN A 72 -4.06 -3.91 14.20
CA ASN A 72 -5.48 -4.16 13.90
C ASN A 72 -5.72 -5.46 13.12
N ILE A 73 -4.68 -6.20 12.72
CA ILE A 73 -4.88 -7.50 12.07
C ILE A 73 -5.42 -8.49 13.10
N ASP A 74 -6.55 -9.11 12.76
CA ASP A 74 -7.14 -10.18 13.57
C ASP A 74 -6.21 -11.40 13.64
N ARG A 75 -5.72 -11.68 14.84
CA ARG A 75 -4.79 -12.79 15.12
C ARG A 75 -5.45 -14.15 14.93
N GLU A 76 -6.74 -14.26 15.23
CA GLU A 76 -7.49 -15.50 15.03
C GLU A 76 -7.72 -15.76 13.54
N GLU A 77 -8.04 -14.72 12.76
CA GLU A 77 -8.16 -14.85 11.31
C GLU A 77 -6.81 -15.20 10.66
N PHE A 78 -5.72 -14.55 11.09
CA PHE A 78 -4.37 -14.88 10.63
C PHE A 78 -4.03 -16.35 10.92
N SER A 79 -4.27 -16.81 12.15
CA SER A 79 -4.07 -18.19 12.58
C SER A 79 -4.82 -19.19 11.67
N LYS A 80 -6.11 -18.94 11.42
CA LYS A 80 -6.94 -19.79 10.53
C LYS A 80 -6.43 -19.80 9.08
N ARG A 81 -5.99 -18.66 8.58
CA ARG A 81 -5.41 -18.55 7.23
C ARG A 81 -4.08 -19.26 7.12
N LEU A 82 -3.25 -19.19 8.17
CA LEU A 82 -1.97 -19.88 8.25
C LEU A 82 -2.21 -21.41 8.28
N ASP A 83 -3.08 -21.88 9.17
CA ASP A 83 -3.50 -23.28 9.30
C ASP A 83 -3.93 -23.89 7.95
N SER A 84 -4.89 -23.25 7.30
CA SER A 84 -5.41 -23.71 6.00
C SER A 84 -4.40 -23.61 4.86
N SER A 85 -3.43 -22.70 4.94
CA SER A 85 -2.36 -22.58 3.94
C SER A 85 -1.34 -23.71 4.09
N ILE A 86 -1.00 -24.08 5.33
CA ILE A 86 -0.11 -25.20 5.62
C ILE A 86 -0.72 -26.50 5.09
N ASP A 87 -1.99 -26.77 5.40
CA ASP A 87 -2.70 -27.96 4.92
C ASP A 87 -2.63 -28.08 3.40
N LYS A 88 -3.00 -27.01 2.68
CA LYS A 88 -2.97 -26.99 1.21
C LYS A 88 -1.57 -27.25 0.65
N VAL A 89 -0.53 -26.67 1.26
CA VAL A 89 0.85 -26.84 0.81
C VAL A 89 1.33 -28.26 1.07
N LEU A 90 1.08 -28.81 2.26
CA LEU A 90 1.54 -30.15 2.63
C LEU A 90 0.79 -31.24 1.85
N GLU A 91 -0.53 -31.16 1.76
CA GLU A 91 -1.33 -32.14 1.00
C GLU A 91 -0.93 -32.19 -0.48
N LYS A 92 -0.69 -31.02 -1.10
CA LYS A 92 -0.34 -30.94 -2.52
C LYS A 92 1.09 -31.39 -2.80
N ASN A 93 2.04 -31.07 -1.91
CA ASN A 93 3.46 -31.16 -2.24
C ASN A 93 4.21 -32.27 -1.50
N LEU A 94 3.78 -32.71 -0.32
CA LEU A 94 4.59 -33.57 0.54
C LEU A 94 4.89 -34.93 -0.13
N LYS A 95 3.85 -35.67 -0.56
CA LYS A 95 4.03 -36.96 -1.23
C LYS A 95 4.80 -36.84 -2.53
N ALA A 96 4.50 -35.80 -3.33
CA ALA A 96 5.15 -35.57 -4.61
C ALA A 96 6.66 -35.32 -4.42
N LYS A 97 7.03 -34.44 -3.47
CA LYS A 97 8.42 -34.13 -3.15
C LYS A 97 9.16 -35.32 -2.55
N VAL A 98 8.52 -36.13 -1.70
CA VAL A 98 9.15 -37.36 -1.15
C VAL A 98 9.41 -38.37 -2.27
N LYS A 99 8.46 -38.59 -3.17
CA LYS A 99 8.64 -39.48 -4.32
C LYS A 99 9.77 -38.99 -5.24
N GLU A 100 9.84 -37.68 -5.49
CA GLU A 100 10.85 -37.05 -6.35
C GLU A 100 12.25 -37.11 -5.73
N LYS A 101 12.40 -36.72 -4.45
CA LYS A 101 13.71 -36.59 -3.78
C LYS A 101 14.21 -37.89 -3.16
N PHE A 102 13.29 -38.77 -2.75
CA PHE A 102 13.60 -40.01 -2.02
C PHE A 102 12.82 -41.21 -2.60
N PRO A 103 13.12 -41.63 -3.85
CA PRO A 103 12.36 -42.67 -4.55
C PRO A 103 12.38 -44.04 -3.86
N VAL A 104 13.41 -44.35 -3.06
CA VAL A 104 13.48 -45.59 -2.26
C VAL A 104 12.50 -45.55 -1.08
N LEU A 105 12.27 -44.37 -0.49
CA LEU A 105 11.39 -44.22 0.66
C LEU A 105 9.90 -44.18 0.29
N GLN A 106 9.57 -44.04 -1.01
CA GLN A 106 8.16 -43.94 -1.45
C GLN A 106 7.31 -45.14 -1.01
N MET A 107 7.90 -46.34 -0.94
CA MET A 107 7.20 -47.56 -0.56
C MET A 107 6.83 -47.59 0.93
N PHE A 108 7.58 -46.87 1.75
CA PHE A 108 7.34 -46.72 3.19
C PHE A 108 6.53 -45.45 3.51
N PHE A 109 6.47 -44.51 2.57
CA PHE A 109 5.76 -43.24 2.72
C PHE A 109 4.26 -43.38 2.37
N THR A 110 3.57 -44.14 3.21
CA THR A 110 2.12 -44.39 3.08
C THR A 110 1.29 -43.11 3.29
N ASP A 111 0.02 -43.15 2.91
CA ASP A 111 -0.93 -42.05 3.14
C ASP A 111 -1.05 -41.67 4.62
N ARG A 112 -0.98 -42.67 5.52
CA ARG A 112 -0.96 -42.45 6.97
C ARG A 112 0.30 -41.71 7.40
N MET A 113 1.48 -42.20 7.00
CA MET A 113 2.75 -41.55 7.33
C MET A 113 2.81 -40.11 6.79
N ALA A 114 2.33 -39.89 5.57
CA ALA A 114 2.24 -38.55 4.99
C ALA A 114 1.33 -37.63 5.82
N LYS A 115 0.21 -38.15 6.32
CA LYS A 115 -0.72 -37.39 7.16
C LYS A 115 -0.11 -37.09 8.53
N ASP A 116 0.52 -38.08 9.17
CA ASP A 116 1.15 -37.92 10.48
C ASP A 116 2.28 -36.88 10.41
N VAL A 117 3.16 -36.99 9.41
CA VAL A 117 4.21 -35.99 9.16
C VAL A 117 3.61 -34.61 8.88
N SER A 118 2.52 -34.54 8.10
CA SER A 118 1.87 -33.26 7.81
C SER A 118 1.33 -32.60 9.08
N ASN A 119 0.66 -33.38 9.93
CA ASN A 119 0.14 -32.92 11.22
C ASN A 119 1.27 -32.47 12.14
N THR A 120 2.37 -33.22 12.25
CA THR A 120 3.53 -32.81 13.06
C THR A 120 4.14 -31.50 12.58
N ILE A 121 4.31 -31.33 11.27
CA ILE A 121 4.82 -30.07 10.70
C ILE A 121 3.84 -28.92 11.01
N LYS A 122 2.54 -29.17 10.82
CA LYS A 122 1.49 -28.21 11.11
C LYS A 122 1.50 -27.78 12.57
N ASP A 123 1.53 -28.73 13.50
CA ASP A 123 1.55 -28.46 14.94
C ASP A 123 2.76 -27.59 15.31
N ILE A 124 3.97 -27.91 14.82
CA ILE A 124 5.17 -27.10 15.05
C ILE A 124 5.01 -25.67 14.53
N ILE A 125 4.45 -25.49 13.34
CA ILE A 125 4.26 -24.15 12.76
C ILE A 125 3.21 -23.37 13.55
N MET A 126 2.11 -24.03 13.93
CA MET A 126 1.01 -23.42 14.68
C MET A 126 1.41 -23.07 16.12
N GLU A 127 2.25 -23.87 16.77
CA GLU A 127 2.88 -23.54 18.06
C GLU A 127 3.75 -22.28 17.97
N ASN A 128 4.34 -22.01 16.80
CA ASN A 128 5.20 -20.85 16.55
C ASN A 128 4.48 -19.70 15.82
N GLN A 129 3.16 -19.75 15.67
CA GLN A 129 2.39 -18.78 14.88
C GLN A 129 2.58 -17.33 15.35
N GLU A 130 2.69 -17.11 16.66
CA GLU A 130 2.89 -15.77 17.23
C GLU A 130 4.22 -15.17 16.78
N LYS A 131 5.28 -15.98 16.79
CA LYS A 131 6.61 -15.58 16.32
C LYS A 131 6.62 -15.34 14.81
N ILE A 132 5.88 -16.14 14.04
CA ILE A 132 5.73 -15.92 12.59
C ILE A 132 5.04 -14.58 12.32
N PHE A 133 3.98 -14.29 13.07
CA PHE A 133 3.29 -13.00 12.97
C PHE A 133 4.22 -11.84 13.36
N GLU A 134 5.02 -11.99 14.42
CA GLU A 134 5.98 -10.97 14.86
C GLU A 134 7.04 -10.69 13.78
N ILE A 135 7.63 -11.74 13.18
CA ILE A 135 8.58 -11.59 12.08
C ILE A 135 7.95 -10.85 10.90
N PHE A 136 6.73 -11.26 10.51
CA PHE A 136 5.97 -10.59 9.46
C PHE A 136 5.70 -9.11 9.79
N SER A 137 5.32 -8.83 11.03
CA SER A 137 5.01 -7.48 11.52
C SER A 137 6.22 -6.57 11.43
N ASN A 138 7.36 -7.02 11.96
CA ASN A 138 8.60 -6.25 11.95
C ASN A 138 9.08 -6.02 10.51
N TYR A 139 9.00 -7.05 9.66
CA TYR A 139 9.36 -6.90 8.25
C TYR A 139 8.46 -5.90 7.51
N ALA A 140 7.15 -5.95 7.75
CA ALA A 140 6.20 -5.00 7.16
C ALA A 140 6.44 -3.57 7.65
N GLU A 141 6.72 -3.38 8.95
CA GLU A 141 7.05 -2.07 9.53
C GLU A 141 8.33 -1.48 8.94
N GLU A 142 9.37 -2.29 8.73
CA GLU A 142 10.65 -1.83 8.16
C GLU A 142 10.58 -1.51 6.66
N ASN A 143 9.72 -2.20 5.90
CA ASN A 143 9.73 -2.15 4.43
C ASN A 143 8.55 -1.40 3.80
N ILE A 144 7.47 -1.13 4.54
CA ILE A 144 6.36 -0.33 4.03
C ILE A 144 6.71 1.15 4.16
N ASN A 145 6.97 1.80 3.03
CA ASN A 145 7.17 3.23 2.95
C ASN A 145 6.05 3.87 2.11
N PHE A 146 5.18 4.64 2.76
CA PHE A 146 4.06 5.30 2.11
C PHE A 146 4.50 6.42 1.15
N GLU A 147 5.67 7.02 1.36
CA GLU A 147 6.23 8.03 0.46
C GLU A 147 6.47 7.46 -0.94
N VAL A 148 7.00 6.24 -1.02
CA VAL A 148 7.23 5.55 -2.30
C VAL A 148 5.89 5.21 -2.97
N ILE A 149 4.92 4.69 -2.21
CA ILE A 149 3.61 4.27 -2.74
C ILE A 149 2.79 5.46 -3.29
N ILE A 150 2.88 6.63 -2.66
CA ILE A 150 2.10 7.82 -3.04
C ILE A 150 2.78 8.61 -4.17
N SER A 151 4.10 8.45 -4.33
CA SER A 151 4.88 9.17 -5.34
C SER A 151 4.86 8.52 -6.74
N ASP A 152 4.49 7.24 -6.84
CA ASP A 152 4.24 6.51 -8.09
C ASP A 152 2.83 6.76 -8.65
#